data_AF-A0A3C0TY93-F1
#
_entry.id   AF-A0A3C0TY93-F1
#
_cell.length_a   1.000
_cell.length_b   1.000
_cell.length_c   1.000
_cell.angle_alpha   90.00
_cell.angle_beta   90.00
_cell.angle_gamma   90.00
#
_symmetry.space_group_name_H-M   'P 1'
#
loop_
_entity.id
_entity.type
_entity.pdbx_description
1 polymer ?
#
loop_
_entity_poly.entity_id
_entity_poly.type
_entity_poly.pdbx_seq_one_letter_code
_entity_poly.pdbx_strand_id
1 'polypeptide(L)' 'RALAMDGTCTGEHGVGYGKIGFMEAEHGEGASVMRAVKQ' A
#
# COMPACT_ATOMS: atom_id res chain seq x y z
N ARG A 1 6.33 -8.65 -6.69
CA ARG A 1 5.91 -9.39 -7.91
C ARG A 1 4.54 -8.92 -8.40
N ALA A 2 3.48 -8.95 -7.59
CA ALA A 2 2.14 -8.51 -8.02
C ALA A 2 2.12 -7.07 -8.58
N LEU A 3 2.71 -6.11 -7.86
CA LEU A 3 2.80 -4.70 -8.30
C LEU A 3 3.49 -4.52 -9.67
N ALA A 4 4.47 -5.37 -10.01
CA ALA A 4 5.18 -5.30 -11.29
C ALA A 4 4.39 -5.91 -12.46
N MET A 5 3.26 -6.55 -12.16
CA MET A 5 2.34 -7.18 -13.11
C MET A 5 0.95 -6.54 -13.01
N ASP A 6 0.88 -5.26 -12.61
CA ASP A 6 -0.35 -4.49 -12.40
C ASP A 6 -1.35 -5.11 -11.40
N GLY A 7 -0.90 -6.02 -10.54
CA GLY A 7 -1.66 -6.54 -9.41
C GLY A 7 -1.45 -5.72 -8.13
N THR A 8 -2.25 -5.96 -7.10
CA THR A 8 -2.15 -5.25 -5.83
C THR A 8 -1.26 -5.97 -4.79
N CYS A 9 -0.68 -5.22 -3.85
CA CYS A 9 0.09 -5.70 -2.72
C CYS A 9 -0.75 -6.51 -1.72
N THR A 10 -2.08 -6.47 -1.82
CA THR A 10 -2.97 -7.25 -0.96
C THR A 10 -4.26 -7.73 -1.63
N GLY A 11 -5.04 -8.55 -0.91
CA GLY A 11 -6.39 -8.97 -1.28
C GLY A 11 -7.32 -8.71 -0.09
N GLU A 12 -8.23 -9.65 0.20
CA GLU A 12 -9.16 -9.54 1.34
C GLU A 12 -8.49 -9.47 2.72
N HIS A 13 -7.23 -9.92 2.84
CA HIS A 13 -6.49 -9.96 4.10
C HIS A 13 -5.87 -8.61 4.53
N GLY A 14 -5.82 -7.60 3.64
CA GLY A 14 -5.26 -6.29 3.97
C GLY A 14 -3.73 -6.24 4.11
N VAL A 15 -3.22 -5.05 4.45
CA VAL A 15 -1.78 -4.72 4.40
C VAL A 15 -1.05 -5.16 5.67
N GLY A 16 -1.53 -4.74 6.85
CA GLY A 16 -0.88 -5.02 8.13
C GLY A 16 0.59 -4.58 8.17
N TYR A 17 1.35 -5.09 9.15
CA TYR A 17 2.77 -4.73 9.28
C TYR A 17 3.65 -5.35 8.19
N GLY A 18 3.34 -6.57 7.77
CA GLY A 18 4.17 -7.31 6.80
C GLY A 18 4.20 -6.71 5.39
N LYS A 19 3.20 -5.88 5.03
CA LYS A 19 3.10 -5.27 3.70
C LYS A 19 3.13 -3.75 3.71
N ILE A 20 3.33 -3.11 4.87
CA ILE A 20 3.29 -1.64 4.97
C ILE A 20 4.34 -0.96 4.08
N GLY A 21 5.48 -1.61 3.85
CA GLY A 21 6.53 -1.12 2.94
C GLY A 21 6.09 -1.04 1.47
N PHE A 22 5.02 -1.74 1.08
CA PHE A 22 4.48 -1.67 -0.28
C PHE A 22 3.53 -0.49 -0.49
N MET A 23 3.11 0.21 0.58
CA MET A 23 2.16 1.33 0.47
C MET A 23 2.69 2.46 -0.40
N GLU A 24 3.99 2.78 -0.26
CA GLU A 24 4.62 3.83 -1.07
C GLU A 24 4.78 3.39 -2.53
N ALA A 25 5.08 2.11 -2.75
CA ALA A 25 5.22 1.56 -4.10
C ALA A 25 3.87 1.43 -4.83
N GLU A 26 2.77 1.13 -4.13
CA GLU A 26 1.43 0.95 -4.70
C GLU A 26 0.67 2.28 -4.86
N HIS A 27 0.74 3.16 -3.85
CA HIS A 27 -0.10 4.36 -3.80
C HIS A 27 0.65 5.67 -4.05
N GLY A 28 1.99 5.65 -4.09
CA GLY A 28 2.80 6.85 -4.30
C GLY A 28 2.44 7.97 -3.32
N GLU A 29 2.17 9.18 -3.85
CA GLU A 29 1.72 10.33 -3.05
C GLU A 29 0.45 10.05 -2.25
N GLY A 30 -0.42 9.14 -2.68
CA GLY A 30 -1.62 8.77 -1.95
C GLY A 30 -1.33 8.23 -0.54
N ALA A 31 -0.17 7.60 -0.33
CA ALA A 31 0.26 7.14 0.99
C ALA A 31 0.45 8.31 1.97
N SER A 32 0.86 9.49 1.50
CA SER A 32 1.01 10.69 2.33
C SER A 32 -0.34 11.23 2.81
N VAL A 33 -1.37 11.21 1.95
CA VAL A 33 -2.73 11.60 2.30
C VAL A 33 -3.32 10.66 3.34
N MET A 34 -3.13 9.34 3.18
CA MET A 34 -3.58 8.36 4.16
C MET A 34 -2.94 8.58 5.53
N ARG A 35 -1.65 8.94 5.58
CA ARG A 35 -0.97 9.31 6.83
C ARG A 35 -1.55 10.60 7.42
N ALA A 36 -1.83 11.61 6.60
CA ALA A 36 -2.42 12.87 7.06
C ALA A 36 -3.81 12.66 7.69
N VAL A 37 -4.63 11.75 7.15
CA VAL A 37 -5.93 11.37 7.74
C VAL A 37 -5.78 10.60 9.06
N LYS A 38 -4.67 9.89 9.24
CA LYS A 38 -4.42 9.09 10.46
C LYS A 38 -4.03 9.95 11.67
N GLN A 39 -3.50 11.17 11.46
CA GLN A 39 -3.16 12.13 12.52
C GLN A 39 -4.39 12.49 13.36
#